data_AF-A0A940RCS3-F1
#
_entry.id   AF-A0A940RCS3-F1
#
_cell.length_a   1.000
_cell.length_b   1.000
_cell.length_c   1.000
_cell.angle_alpha   90.00
_cell.angle_beta   90.00
_cell.angle_gamma   90.00
#
_symmetry.space_group_name_H-M   'P 1'
#
loop_
_entity.id
_entity.type
_entity.pdbx_description
1 polymer ?
#
loop_
_entity_poly.entity_id
_entity_poly.type
_entity_poly.pdbx_seq_one_letter_code
_entity_poly.pdbx_strand_id
1 'polypeptide(L)'
;LSSMSDNKSHIMISVNSIIISIIISVLFGKLATNREYIVPACILLAVCLGSMTFAILATRPSVSGGRFTEEDIRNKKTNLLFFGNFYRMQLEDYQRAMNQMMKDGDYLYNSMIKDVYFLGIVLAKKYKYLRISYTIFMWGLIIAVLAFAITAFIVASHTTATPVPTIDY
;
A
#
# COMPACT_ATOMS: atom_id res chain seq x y z
N LEU A 1 3.00 -13.37 -8.92
CA LEU A 1 1.90 -13.10 -7.96
C LEU A 1 2.27 -12.00 -6.97
N SER A 2 3.34 -12.13 -6.18
CA SER A 2 3.85 -11.00 -5.36
C SER A 2 4.08 -9.75 -6.22
N SER A 3 4.76 -9.90 -7.36
CA SER A 3 5.03 -8.82 -8.32
C SER A 3 3.78 -8.04 -8.77
N MET A 4 2.63 -8.71 -8.90
CA MET A 4 1.37 -8.05 -9.28
C MET A 4 0.82 -7.19 -8.13
N SER A 5 0.90 -7.68 -6.89
CA SER A 5 0.51 -6.90 -5.70
C SER A 5 1.46 -5.73 -5.46
N ASP A 6 2.76 -5.96 -5.66
CA ASP A 6 3.81 -4.95 -5.49
C ASP A 6 3.65 -3.84 -6.54
N ASN A 7 3.36 -4.20 -7.81
CA ASN A 7 3.03 -3.24 -8.87
C ASN A 7 1.80 -2.37 -8.52
N LYS A 8 0.70 -2.96 -8.04
CA LYS A 8 -0.51 -2.20 -7.66
C LYS A 8 -0.23 -1.20 -6.52
N SER A 9 0.57 -1.62 -5.54
CA SER A 9 0.99 -0.76 -4.43
C SER A 9 1.87 0.40 -4.92
N HIS A 10 2.82 0.11 -5.83
CA HIS A 10 3.66 1.14 -6.45
C HIS A 10 2.84 2.17 -7.25
N ILE A 11 1.84 1.73 -8.01
CA ILE A 11 0.92 2.64 -8.72
C ILE A 11 0.20 3.56 -7.72
N MET A 12 -0.33 3.03 -6.62
CA MET A 12 -1.03 3.82 -5.60
C MET A 12 -0.11 4.85 -4.94
N ILE A 13 1.13 4.46 -4.63
CA ILE A 13 2.15 5.37 -4.08
C ILE A 13 2.44 6.50 -5.07
N SER A 14 2.63 6.18 -6.36
CA SER A 14 2.92 7.17 -7.39
C SER A 14 1.78 8.19 -7.57
N VAL A 15 0.53 7.71 -7.66
CA VAL A 15 -0.65 8.57 -7.80
C VAL A 15 -0.79 9.52 -6.61
N ASN A 16 -0.67 9.02 -5.38
CA ASN A 16 -0.74 9.86 -4.18
C ASN A 16 0.39 10.90 -4.14
N SER A 17 1.62 10.52 -4.51
CA SER A 17 2.76 11.46 -4.58
C SER A 17 2.53 12.59 -5.58
N ILE A 18 1.98 12.28 -6.75
CA ILE A 18 1.64 13.29 -7.77
C ILE A 18 0.58 14.26 -7.23
N ILE A 19 -0.49 13.73 -6.63
CA ILE A 19 -1.57 14.55 -6.06
C ILE A 19 -1.03 15.48 -4.96
N ILE A 20 -0.22 14.95 -4.04
CA ILE A 20 0.40 15.73 -2.96
C ILE A 20 1.28 16.84 -3.55
N SER A 21 2.10 16.53 -4.56
CA SER A 21 2.97 17.52 -5.23
C SER A 21 2.15 18.68 -5.82
N ILE A 22 1.06 18.37 -6.53
CA ILE A 22 0.16 19.39 -7.11
C ILE A 22 -0.50 20.22 -5.99
N ILE A 23 -1.01 19.58 -4.93
CA ILE A 23 -1.66 20.29 -3.83
C ILE A 23 -0.69 21.25 -3.16
N ILE A 24 0.54 20.82 -2.86
CA ILE A 24 1.55 21.68 -2.23
C ILE A 24 1.84 22.89 -3.12
N SER A 25 2.02 22.69 -4.43
CA SER A 25 2.23 23.78 -5.39
C SER A 25 1.07 24.80 -5.37
N VAL A 26 -0.17 24.30 -5.39
CA VAL A 26 -1.39 25.15 -5.33
C VAL A 26 -1.52 25.84 -3.96
N LEU A 27 -1.19 25.15 -2.86
CA LEU A 27 -1.25 25.68 -1.50
C LEU A 27 -0.32 26.88 -1.35
N PHE A 28 0.94 26.76 -1.77
CA PHE A 28 1.92 27.84 -1.71
C PHE A 28 1.48 29.08 -2.51
N GLY A 29 0.87 28.88 -3.68
CA GLY A 29 0.35 30.00 -4.49
C GLY A 29 -0.92 30.65 -3.93
N LYS A 30 -1.79 29.90 -3.26
CA LYS A 30 -3.12 30.37 -2.80
C LYS A 30 -3.17 30.76 -1.32
N LEU A 31 -2.18 30.39 -0.50
CA LEU A 31 -2.10 30.72 0.92
C LEU A 31 -2.14 32.23 1.19
N ALA A 32 -1.59 33.03 0.26
CA ALA A 32 -1.53 34.48 0.39
C ALA A 32 -2.85 35.19 0.05
N THR A 33 -3.80 34.51 -0.60
CA THR A 33 -4.98 35.19 -1.20
C THR A 33 -6.31 34.55 -0.83
N ASN A 34 -6.41 33.23 -0.61
CA ASN A 34 -7.69 32.56 -0.36
C ASN A 34 -7.56 31.50 0.75
N ARG A 35 -7.77 31.93 2.01
CA ARG A 35 -7.69 31.10 3.22
C ARG A 35 -8.71 29.94 3.22
N GLU A 36 -9.83 30.11 2.53
CA GLU A 36 -10.96 29.17 2.54
C GLU A 36 -10.63 27.80 1.91
N TYR A 37 -9.68 27.73 0.96
CA TYR A 37 -9.29 26.47 0.31
C TYR A 37 -8.30 25.62 1.12
N ILE A 38 -7.78 26.13 2.25
CA ILE A 38 -6.81 25.38 3.07
C ILE A 38 -7.46 24.15 3.70
N VAL A 39 -8.70 24.27 4.18
CA VAL A 39 -9.42 23.16 4.81
C VAL A 39 -9.62 21.98 3.85
N PRO A 40 -10.22 22.14 2.65
CA PRO A 40 -10.39 21.03 1.72
C PRO A 40 -9.05 20.47 1.22
N ALA A 41 -8.01 21.30 1.08
CA ALA A 41 -6.68 20.83 0.75
C ALA A 41 -6.04 19.97 1.87
N CYS A 42 -6.18 20.37 3.14
CA CYS A 42 -5.73 19.58 4.27
C CYS A 42 -6.45 18.23 4.37
N ILE A 43 -7.76 18.19 4.10
CA ILE A 43 -8.53 16.94 4.04
C ILE A 43 -7.96 16.03 2.95
N LEU A 44 -7.75 16.56 1.74
CA LEU A 44 -7.20 15.79 0.63
C LEU A 44 -5.78 15.26 0.93
N LEU A 45 -4.92 16.08 1.54
CA LEU A 45 -3.59 15.66 1.99
C LEU A 45 -3.67 14.53 3.02
N ALA A 46 -4.55 14.64 4.01
CA ALA A 46 -4.73 13.60 5.02
C ALA A 46 -5.19 12.27 4.40
N VAL A 47 -6.11 12.33 3.43
CA VAL A 47 -6.57 11.15 2.67
C VAL A 47 -5.44 10.52 1.87
N CYS A 48 -4.68 11.32 1.11
CA CYS A 48 -3.57 10.82 0.30
C CYS A 48 -2.49 10.18 1.18
N LEU A 49 -2.13 10.81 2.30
CA LEU A 49 -1.19 10.25 3.26
C LEU A 49 -1.73 8.95 3.87
N GLY A 50 -2.99 8.94 4.31
CA GLY A 50 -3.64 7.75 4.84
C GLY A 50 -3.60 6.59 3.85
N SER A 51 -4.04 6.81 2.61
CA SER A 51 -3.98 5.81 1.54
C SER A 51 -2.54 5.33 1.26
N MET A 52 -1.59 6.26 1.16
CA MET A 52 -0.19 5.97 0.87
C MET A 52 0.47 5.11 1.96
N THR A 53 0.16 5.36 3.24
CA THR A 53 0.71 4.53 4.34
C THR A 53 0.29 3.06 4.21
N PHE A 54 -0.97 2.78 3.86
CA PHE A 54 -1.44 1.41 3.62
C PHE A 54 -0.83 0.77 2.37
N ALA A 55 -0.58 1.55 1.32
CA ALA A 55 0.12 1.07 0.13
C ALA A 55 1.57 0.69 0.45
N ILE A 56 2.27 1.49 1.26
CA ILE A 56 3.63 1.17 1.74
C ILE A 56 3.62 -0.05 2.67
N LEU A 57 2.62 -0.20 3.52
CA LEU A 57 2.47 -1.40 4.36
C LEU A 57 2.28 -2.68 3.54
N ALA A 58 1.66 -2.59 2.35
CA ALA A 58 1.49 -3.72 1.44
C ALA A 58 2.81 -4.13 0.75
N THR A 59 3.75 -3.20 0.56
CA THR A 59 5.09 -3.48 0.01
C THR A 59 6.09 -3.94 1.07
N ARG A 60 5.80 -3.73 2.36
CA ARG A 60 6.67 -4.19 3.44
C ARG A 60 6.87 -5.72 3.35
N PRO A 61 8.11 -6.22 3.26
CA PRO A 61 8.36 -7.65 3.19
C PRO A 61 7.88 -8.30 4.49
N SER A 62 6.91 -9.20 4.39
CA SER A 62 6.50 -10.04 5.52
C SER A 62 7.52 -11.17 5.67
N VAL A 63 8.52 -10.97 6.52
CA VAL A 63 9.36 -12.06 7.01
C VAL A 63 8.47 -12.95 7.87
N SER A 64 8.04 -14.09 7.32
CA SER A 64 7.54 -15.19 8.13
C SER A 64 8.71 -15.64 9.02
N GLY A 65 8.47 -15.71 10.33
CA GLY A 65 9.50 -16.01 11.32
C GLY A 65 10.09 -17.39 11.08
N GLY A 66 11.35 -17.43 10.63
CA GLY A 66 12.12 -18.65 10.44
C GLY A 66 12.82 -19.08 11.73
N ARG A 67 12.11 -19.84 12.56
CA ARG A 67 12.73 -20.67 13.60
C ARG A 67 12.09 -22.05 13.57
N PHE A 68 12.78 -23.00 12.96
CA PHE A 68 12.51 -24.42 13.10
C PHE A 68 13.80 -25.13 13.51
N THR A 69 13.64 -26.15 14.32
CA THR A 69 14.72 -26.95 14.94
C THR A 69 15.09 -28.13 14.05
N GLU A 70 16.29 -28.70 14.18
CA GLU A 70 16.74 -29.87 13.39
C GLU A 70 15.78 -31.07 13.48
N GLU A 71 15.03 -31.19 14.58
CA GLU A 71 13.96 -32.19 14.73
C GLU A 71 12.79 -32.02 13.75
N ASP A 72 12.47 -30.79 13.31
CA ASP A 72 11.41 -30.57 12.33
C ASP A 72 11.82 -31.07 10.93
N ILE A 73 13.11 -31.01 10.63
CA ILE A 73 13.71 -31.50 9.37
C ILE A 73 13.67 -33.04 9.36
N ARG A 74 14.09 -33.67 10.45
CA ARG A 74 14.04 -35.13 10.62
C ARG A 74 12.62 -35.69 10.57
N ASN A 75 11.64 -34.92 11.04
CA ASN A 75 10.22 -35.31 11.05
C ASN A 75 9.48 -35.00 9.73
N LYS A 76 10.18 -34.63 8.64
CA LYS A 76 9.58 -34.26 7.33
C LYS A 76 8.55 -33.12 7.42
N LYS A 77 8.64 -32.28 8.45
CA LYS A 77 7.69 -31.18 8.67
C LYS A 77 8.12 -29.90 7.97
N THR A 78 9.41 -29.74 7.67
CA THR A 78 9.93 -28.52 7.03
C THR A 78 9.65 -28.49 5.54
N ASN A 79 9.34 -27.30 5.03
CA ASN A 79 9.23 -27.06 3.61
C ASN A 79 10.59 -26.57 3.10
N LEU A 80 11.37 -27.47 2.49
CA LEU A 80 12.69 -27.15 1.92
C LEU A 80 12.62 -26.14 0.76
N LEU A 81 11.45 -25.98 0.13
CA LEU A 81 11.21 -25.03 -0.96
C LEU A 81 10.95 -23.60 -0.44
N PHE A 82 10.64 -23.43 0.85
CA PHE A 82 10.37 -22.12 1.41
C PHE A 82 11.67 -21.34 1.64
N PHE A 83 11.77 -20.15 1.04
CA PHE A 83 12.92 -19.25 1.17
C PHE A 83 13.40 -19.04 2.62
N GLY A 84 12.45 -18.84 3.55
CA GLY A 84 12.79 -18.63 4.96
C GLY A 84 13.44 -19.84 5.66
N ASN A 85 13.41 -21.03 5.05
CA ASN A 85 13.99 -22.26 5.61
C ASN A 85 15.38 -22.57 5.05
N PHE A 86 15.68 -22.19 3.81
CA PHE A 86 16.98 -22.51 3.19
C PHE A 86 17.97 -21.34 3.12
N TYR A 87 17.55 -20.08 3.33
CA TYR A 87 18.43 -18.90 3.14
C TYR A 87 19.70 -18.86 4.02
N ARG A 88 19.79 -19.72 5.05
CA ARG A 88 20.96 -19.87 5.93
C ARG A 88 21.70 -21.20 5.76
N MET A 89 21.32 -22.03 4.78
CA MET A 89 21.89 -23.37 4.57
C MET A 89 23.08 -23.30 3.61
N GLN A 90 24.11 -24.13 3.82
CA GLN A 90 25.19 -24.29 2.83
C GLN A 90 24.65 -25.00 1.60
N LEU A 91 25.21 -24.67 0.42
CA LEU A 91 24.74 -25.19 -0.87
C LEU A 91 24.81 -26.72 -0.94
N GLU A 92 25.89 -27.33 -0.42
CA GLU A 92 26.07 -28.80 -0.43
C GLU A 92 25.00 -29.50 0.40
N ASP A 93 24.68 -28.97 1.58
CA ASP A 93 23.65 -29.51 2.46
C ASP A 93 22.25 -29.35 1.86
N TYR A 94 21.99 -28.18 1.27
CA TYR A 94 20.74 -27.93 0.55
C TYR A 94 20.57 -28.88 -0.64
N GLN A 95 21.62 -29.07 -1.44
CA GLN A 95 21.61 -29.98 -2.59
C GLN A 95 21.40 -31.43 -2.17
N ARG A 96 22.03 -31.88 -1.08
CA ARG A 96 21.80 -33.23 -0.52
C ARG A 96 20.35 -33.42 -0.07
N ALA A 97 19.83 -32.47 0.71
CA ALA A 97 18.45 -32.51 1.20
C ALA A 97 17.43 -32.48 0.04
N MET A 98 17.69 -31.67 -0.99
CA MET A 98 16.85 -31.58 -2.19
C MET A 98 16.86 -32.89 -2.98
N ASN A 99 18.04 -33.48 -3.21
CA ASN A 99 18.14 -34.78 -3.87
C ASN A 99 17.43 -35.89 -3.09
N GLN A 100 17.44 -35.84 -1.76
CA GLN A 100 16.72 -36.79 -0.93
C GLN A 100 15.20 -36.59 -1.03
N MET A 101 14.72 -35.34 -1.04
CA MET A 101 13.31 -35.02 -1.27
C MET A 101 12.84 -35.44 -2.66
N MET A 102 13.67 -35.26 -3.70
CA MET A 102 13.33 -35.67 -5.06
C MET A 102 13.21 -37.20 -5.23
N LYS A 103 13.86 -37.98 -4.37
CA LYS A 103 13.73 -39.45 -4.34
C LYS A 103 12.44 -39.91 -3.65
N ASP A 104 11.79 -39.05 -2.88
CA ASP A 104 10.56 -39.32 -2.14
C ASP A 104 9.42 -38.44 -2.71
N GLY A 105 8.67 -38.99 -3.66
CA GLY A 105 7.61 -38.25 -4.35
C GLY A 105 6.57 -37.66 -3.41
N ASP A 106 6.14 -38.41 -2.40
CA ASP A 106 5.17 -37.94 -1.40
C ASP A 106 5.71 -36.76 -0.61
N TYR A 107 6.99 -36.78 -0.24
CA TYR A 107 7.63 -35.67 0.45
C TYR A 107 7.76 -34.43 -0.45
N LEU A 108 8.11 -34.61 -1.72
CA LEU A 108 8.18 -33.54 -2.71
C LEU A 108 6.81 -32.87 -2.92
N TYR A 109 5.76 -33.66 -3.18
CA TYR A 109 4.41 -33.14 -3.41
C TYR A 109 3.86 -32.41 -2.18
N ASN A 110 4.02 -32.98 -0.99
CA ASN A 110 3.60 -32.32 0.25
C ASN A 110 4.35 -31.00 0.49
N SER A 111 5.63 -30.92 0.14
CA SER A 111 6.42 -29.69 0.25
C SER A 111 5.93 -28.61 -0.72
N MET A 112 5.64 -28.98 -1.97
CA MET A 112 5.05 -28.05 -2.95
C MET A 112 3.67 -27.53 -2.54
N ILE A 113 2.80 -28.41 -2.01
CA ILE A 113 1.47 -28.02 -1.51
C ILE A 113 1.60 -27.01 -0.38
N LYS A 114 2.49 -27.26 0.59
CA LYS A 114 2.76 -26.33 1.69
C LYS A 114 3.27 -24.99 1.15
N ASP A 115 4.19 -25.00 0.20
CA ASP A 115 4.76 -23.77 -0.37
C ASP A 115 3.69 -22.90 -1.03
N VAL A 116 2.87 -23.48 -1.91
CA VAL A 116 1.77 -22.79 -2.58
C VAL A 116 0.77 -22.24 -1.56
N TYR A 117 0.42 -23.02 -0.54
CA TYR A 117 -0.50 -22.59 0.52
C TYR A 117 0.02 -21.37 1.29
N PHE A 118 1.28 -21.40 1.75
CA PHE A 118 1.87 -20.29 2.49
C PHE A 118 2.08 -19.05 1.60
N LEU A 119 2.47 -19.23 0.34
CA LEU A 119 2.55 -18.15 -0.64
C LEU A 119 1.18 -17.46 -0.81
N GLY A 120 0.10 -18.25 -0.86
CA GLY A 120 -1.28 -17.76 -0.89
C GLY A 120 -1.66 -16.92 0.32
N ILE A 121 -1.32 -17.36 1.54
CA ILE A 121 -1.59 -16.61 2.79
C ILE A 121 -0.87 -15.26 2.81
N VAL A 122 0.42 -15.26 2.46
CA VAL A 122 1.23 -14.03 2.41
C VAL A 122 0.64 -13.04 1.41
N LEU A 123 0.24 -13.54 0.24
CA LEU A 123 -0.38 -12.74 -0.79
C LEU A 123 -1.72 -12.15 -0.32
N ALA A 124 -2.58 -12.96 0.30
CA ALA A 124 -3.86 -12.50 0.84
C ALA A 124 -3.68 -11.33 1.83
N LYS A 125 -2.65 -11.38 2.68
CA LYS A 125 -2.32 -10.28 3.60
C LYS A 125 -1.94 -8.99 2.85
N LYS A 126 -1.10 -9.08 1.82
CA LYS A 126 -0.74 -7.92 0.97
C LYS A 126 -1.97 -7.31 0.29
N TYR A 127 -2.83 -8.15 -0.27
CA TYR A 127 -4.09 -7.72 -0.91
C TYR A 127 -5.06 -7.07 0.08
N LYS A 128 -5.07 -7.48 1.35
CA LYS A 128 -5.89 -6.83 2.39
C LYS A 128 -5.45 -5.38 2.64
N TYR A 129 -4.15 -5.14 2.83
CA TYR A 129 -3.63 -3.77 3.00
C TYR A 129 -3.90 -2.90 1.77
N LEU A 130 -3.68 -3.46 0.59
CA LEU A 130 -3.92 -2.78 -0.66
C LEU A 130 -5.41 -2.42 -0.82
N ARG A 131 -6.34 -3.34 -0.49
CA ARG A 131 -7.78 -3.07 -0.51
C ARG A 131 -8.15 -1.92 0.41
N ILE A 132 -7.62 -1.89 1.64
CA ILE A 132 -7.86 -0.80 2.60
C ILE A 132 -7.36 0.53 2.04
N SER A 133 -6.15 0.56 1.47
CA SER A 133 -5.59 1.74 0.80
C SER A 133 -6.52 2.27 -0.29
N TYR A 134 -7.00 1.40 -1.17
CA TYR A 134 -7.96 1.78 -2.23
C TYR A 134 -9.27 2.31 -1.67
N THR A 135 -9.83 1.69 -0.63
CA THR A 135 -11.09 2.14 -0.02
C THR A 135 -10.94 3.52 0.62
N ILE A 136 -9.85 3.76 1.36
CA ILE A 136 -9.56 5.08 1.95
C ILE A 136 -9.39 6.13 0.86
N PHE A 137 -8.62 5.82 -0.18
CA PHE A 137 -8.41 6.73 -1.30
C PHE A 137 -9.72 7.08 -2.01
N MET A 138 -10.52 6.07 -2.36
CA MET A 138 -11.76 6.25 -3.11
C MET A 138 -12.75 7.15 -2.36
N TRP A 139 -13.06 6.82 -1.11
CA TRP A 139 -14.02 7.60 -0.32
C TRP A 139 -13.46 8.95 0.08
N GLY A 140 -12.19 9.00 0.47
CA GLY A 140 -11.56 10.25 0.87
C GLY A 140 -11.42 11.25 -0.29
N LEU A 141 -11.15 10.78 -1.50
CA LEU A 141 -11.09 11.63 -2.69
C LEU A 141 -12.47 12.22 -3.01
N ILE A 142 -13.55 11.43 -2.91
CA ILE A 142 -14.92 11.92 -3.09
C ILE A 142 -15.23 13.02 -2.06
N ILE A 143 -14.94 12.77 -0.78
CA ILE A 143 -15.17 13.75 0.30
C ILE A 143 -14.36 15.03 0.06
N ALA A 144 -13.10 14.91 -0.35
CA ALA A 144 -12.25 16.06 -0.65
C ALA A 144 -12.78 16.88 -1.83
N VAL A 145 -13.20 16.23 -2.92
CA VAL A 145 -13.79 16.91 -4.09
C VAL A 145 -15.06 17.65 -3.69
N LEU A 146 -15.94 17.03 -2.90
CA LEU A 146 -17.14 17.68 -2.38
C LEU A 146 -16.79 18.88 -1.49
N ALA A 147 -15.79 18.76 -0.62
CA ALA A 147 -15.32 19.87 0.21
C ALA A 147 -14.82 21.05 -0.64
N PHE A 148 -14.02 20.78 -1.69
CA PHE A 148 -13.60 21.81 -2.65
C PHE A 148 -14.77 22.47 -3.36
N ALA A 149 -15.77 21.70 -3.79
CA ALA A 149 -16.96 22.22 -4.47
C ALA A 149 -17.80 23.12 -3.54
N ILE A 150 -18.01 22.70 -2.30
CA ILE A 150 -18.74 23.49 -1.29
C ILE A 150 -18.00 24.79 -0.99
N THR A 151 -16.69 24.73 -0.75
CA THR A 151 -15.89 25.94 -0.54
C THR A 151 -15.97 26.87 -1.74
N ALA A 152 -15.88 26.36 -2.97
CA ALA A 152 -16.01 27.19 -4.17
C ALA A 152 -17.38 27.89 -4.25
N PHE A 153 -18.47 27.21 -3.89
CA PHE A 153 -19.81 27.81 -3.87
C PHE A 153 -19.93 28.90 -2.79
N ILE A 154 -19.38 28.66 -1.59
CA ILE A 154 -19.38 29.64 -0.49
C ILE A 154 -18.59 30.89 -0.89
N VAL A 155 -17.36 30.73 -1.40
CA VAL A 155 -16.53 31.86 -1.88
C VAL A 155 -17.25 32.66 -2.97
N ALA A 156 -17.91 31.96 -3.92
CA ALA A 156 -18.66 32.60 -4.99
C ALA A 156 -19.84 33.43 -4.44
N SER A 157 -20.54 32.94 -3.43
CA SER A 157 -21.64 33.66 -2.78
C SER A 157 -21.19 34.86 -1.95
N HIS A 158 -19.97 34.85 -1.39
CA HIS A 158 -19.43 36.01 -0.65
C HIS A 158 -18.96 37.13 -1.59
N THR A 159 -18.45 36.80 -2.77
CA THR A 159 -17.98 37.79 -3.76
C THR A 159 -19.12 38.63 -4.35
N THR A 160 -20.36 38.12 -4.39
CA THR A 160 -21.52 38.87 -4.90
C THR A 160 -22.08 39.89 -3.89
N ALA A 161 -21.63 39.86 -2.63
CA ALA A 161 -22.17 40.69 -1.56
C ALA A 161 -21.38 41.99 -1.30
N THR A 162 -20.23 42.22 -1.94
CA THR A 162 -19.52 43.50 -1.86
C THR A 162 -20.10 44.48 -2.88
N PRO A 163 -20.84 45.53 -2.47
CA PRO A 163 -21.33 46.53 -3.40
C PRO A 163 -20.12 47.26 -3.99
N VAL A 164 -20.13 47.47 -5.30
CA VAL A 164 -19.21 48.41 -5.96
C VAL A 164 -19.34 49.75 -5.22
N PRO A 165 -18.25 50.34 -4.68
CA PRO A 165 -18.34 51.68 -4.14
C PRO A 165 -18.73 52.61 -5.29
N THR A 166 -19.95 53.16 -5.22
CA THR A 166 -20.36 54.29 -6.04
C THR A 166 -19.40 55.42 -5.72
N ILE A 167 -18.45 55.68 -6.62
CA ILE A 167 -17.65 56.89 -6.58
C ILE A 167 -18.62 58.01 -6.95
N ASP A 168 -19.16 58.67 -5.93
CA ASP A 168 -19.82 59.97 -6.09
C ASP A 168 -18.74 61.02 -6.37
N TYR A 169 -18.62 61.34 -7.66
CA TYR A 169 -17.94 62.45 -8.33
C TYR A 169 -16.42 62.56 -8.22
#